data_AF-A0A8J9T2U8-F1
#
_entry.id   AF-A0A8J9T2U8-F1
#
_cell.length_a   1.000
_cell.length_b   1.000
_cell.length_c   1.000
_cell.angle_alpha   90.00
_cell.angle_beta   90.00
_cell.angle_gamma   90.00
#
_symmetry.space_group_name_H-M   'P 1'
#
loop_
_entity.id
_entity.type
_entity.pdbx_description
1 polymer ?
#
loop_
_entity_poly.entity_id
_entity_poly.type
_entity_poly.pdbx_seq_one_letter_code
_entity_poly.pdbx_strand_id
1 'polypeptide(L)'
;MSPSADFTISDFPHKVLDPIATDTIAPSYASLLLAQRQLSANASAIPSLNGGGAHGHMALTLTAAAYAELSDVPFVIPVAPPADPEPGTTQPQITENNRLHKRAVAIHSLYVAVNNALRRQLLDAVPRVYVRDLEHPQFAYSKVTCLDLLDHLWRNFGTISASDLKNNIQSMYTPWNPADPIETIFHCLTDAIAYSTAGRDPISEAAAVCAGYDVLEHSGLFPRACETWRTASPDTHTLANLRTLFKVADTDRKRTVTTGALGYANALSAPSSAPPSIVSDTLSLPFSALSVSHSSAATTEKTYCWTHGSSNNRRHTSATCKNKAPGHRDDATAANPL
;
A
#
# COMPACT_ATOMS: atom_id res chain seq x y z
N MET A 1 -30.10 -33.01 16.67
CA MET A 1 -29.13 -32.01 17.16
C MET A 1 -28.28 -31.54 15.99
N SER A 2 -28.44 -30.30 15.56
CA SER A 2 -27.59 -29.69 14.51
C SER A 2 -26.37 -29.07 15.18
N PRO A 3 -25.14 -29.45 14.83
CA PRO A 3 -23.99 -28.64 15.15
C PRO A 3 -23.83 -27.63 14.01
N SER A 4 -24.66 -26.59 13.98
CA SER A 4 -24.15 -25.36 13.37
C SER A 4 -23.38 -24.70 14.50
N ALA A 5 -22.06 -24.67 14.39
CA ALA A 5 -21.29 -23.72 15.18
C ALA A 5 -21.85 -22.35 14.79
N ASP A 6 -22.61 -21.73 15.69
CA ASP A 6 -23.14 -20.39 15.48
C ASP A 6 -21.93 -19.46 15.39
N PHE A 7 -21.68 -18.95 14.19
CA PHE A 7 -20.66 -17.95 13.96
C PHE A 7 -20.89 -16.76 14.87
N THR A 8 -19.82 -16.29 15.51
CA THR A 8 -19.83 -15.12 16.38
C THR A 8 -18.72 -14.15 15.98
N ILE A 9 -18.88 -12.87 16.32
CA ILE A 9 -17.84 -11.85 16.08
C ILE A 9 -16.52 -12.19 16.79
N SER A 10 -16.54 -13.01 17.86
CA SER A 10 -15.31 -13.49 18.51
C SER A 10 -14.43 -14.36 17.61
N ASP A 11 -14.99 -14.92 16.54
CA ASP A 11 -14.24 -15.74 15.57
C ASP A 11 -13.41 -14.88 14.60
N PHE A 12 -13.63 -13.56 14.58
CA PHE A 12 -12.85 -12.63 13.76
C PHE A 12 -11.51 -12.26 14.42
N PRO A 13 -10.37 -12.40 13.70
CA PRO A 13 -9.08 -11.85 14.12
C PRO A 13 -9.13 -10.35 14.41
N HIS A 14 -9.86 -9.58 13.59
CA HIS A 14 -10.08 -8.14 13.75
C HIS A 14 -11.53 -7.88 14.15
N LYS A 15 -11.81 -7.82 15.45
CA LYS A 15 -13.17 -7.63 16.00
C LYS A 15 -13.73 -6.22 15.72
N VAL A 16 -12.85 -5.25 15.60
CA VAL A 16 -13.14 -3.86 15.24
C VAL A 16 -12.10 -3.47 14.19
N LEU A 17 -12.53 -2.75 13.14
CA LEU A 17 -11.60 -2.24 12.14
C LEU A 17 -10.95 -0.95 12.64
N ASP A 18 -9.76 -0.68 12.12
CA ASP A 18 -9.18 0.64 12.27
C ASP A 18 -10.07 1.69 11.58
N PRO A 19 -10.19 2.91 12.12
CA PRO A 19 -10.98 3.96 11.50
C PRO A 19 -10.53 4.22 10.07
N ILE A 20 -11.46 4.12 9.12
CA ILE A 20 -11.17 4.34 7.70
C ILE A 20 -11.16 5.83 7.38
N ALA A 21 -12.01 6.58 8.09
CA ALA A 21 -12.20 8.01 7.95
C ALA A 21 -12.77 8.60 9.25
N THR A 22 -12.76 9.93 9.35
CA THR A 22 -13.47 10.70 10.38
C THR A 22 -14.41 11.70 9.70
N ASP A 23 -15.28 12.37 10.44
CA ASP A 23 -16.16 13.41 9.85
C ASP A 23 -15.38 14.57 9.18
N THR A 24 -14.08 14.68 9.46
CA THR A 24 -13.21 15.76 8.94
C THR A 24 -12.09 15.27 8.03
N ILE A 25 -11.82 13.96 8.01
CA ILE A 25 -10.75 13.35 7.21
C ILE A 25 -11.36 12.25 6.37
N ALA A 26 -11.38 12.45 5.06
CA ALA A 26 -11.91 11.49 4.10
C ALA A 26 -11.08 10.18 4.07
N PRO A 27 -11.66 9.06 3.59
CA PRO A 27 -10.90 7.84 3.35
C PRO A 27 -9.71 8.11 2.43
N SER A 28 -8.64 7.34 2.63
CA SER A 28 -7.43 7.40 1.81
C SER A 28 -7.11 6.02 1.25
N TYR A 29 -6.26 5.94 0.22
CA TYR A 29 -5.76 4.66 -0.27
C TYR A 29 -5.21 3.77 0.86
N ALA A 30 -4.43 4.35 1.79
CA ALA A 30 -3.81 3.62 2.87
C ALA A 30 -4.83 3.07 3.88
N SER A 31 -5.82 3.87 4.29
CA SER A 31 -6.86 3.43 5.22
C SER A 31 -7.80 2.40 4.59
N LEU A 32 -8.11 2.54 3.30
CA LEU A 32 -8.88 1.55 2.55
C LEU A 32 -8.12 0.23 2.36
N LEU A 33 -6.83 0.29 2.05
CA LEU A 33 -5.99 -0.91 1.94
C LEU A 33 -5.91 -1.67 3.27
N LEU A 34 -5.78 -0.95 4.38
CA LEU A 34 -5.78 -1.55 5.71
C LEU A 34 -7.13 -2.22 6.02
N ALA A 35 -8.24 -1.54 5.78
CA ALA A 35 -9.57 -2.09 5.97
C ALA A 35 -9.83 -3.33 5.10
N GLN A 36 -9.42 -3.28 3.83
CA GLN A 36 -9.48 -4.41 2.91
C GLN A 36 -8.75 -5.62 3.49
N ARG A 37 -7.53 -5.44 3.99
CA ARG A 37 -6.74 -6.52 4.62
C ARG A 37 -7.41 -7.09 5.87
N GLN A 38 -7.91 -6.23 6.77
CA GLN A 38 -8.58 -6.65 7.99
C GLN A 38 -9.87 -7.44 7.70
N LEU A 39 -10.68 -6.94 6.77
CA LEU A 39 -11.92 -7.60 6.34
C LEU A 39 -11.63 -8.93 5.64
N SER A 40 -10.64 -8.99 4.74
CA SER A 40 -10.25 -10.24 4.08
C SER A 40 -9.71 -11.27 5.07
N ALA A 41 -8.92 -10.86 6.08
CA ALA A 41 -8.46 -11.74 7.15
C ALA A 41 -9.63 -12.30 7.98
N ASN A 42 -10.59 -11.45 8.36
CA ASN A 42 -11.83 -11.87 9.03
C ASN A 42 -12.63 -12.86 8.20
N ALA A 43 -12.81 -12.57 6.91
CA ALA A 43 -13.55 -13.42 6.00
C ALA A 43 -12.86 -14.78 5.79
N SER A 44 -11.53 -14.81 5.67
CA SER A 44 -10.77 -16.06 5.53
C SER A 44 -10.77 -16.92 6.79
N ALA A 45 -10.89 -16.31 7.97
CA ALA A 45 -10.90 -17.02 9.25
C ALA A 45 -12.15 -17.89 9.43
N ILE A 46 -13.25 -17.58 8.74
CA ILE A 46 -14.48 -18.37 8.80
C ILE A 46 -14.49 -19.41 7.68
N PRO A 47 -14.38 -20.72 7.99
CA PRO A 47 -14.27 -21.76 6.98
C PRO A 47 -15.51 -21.84 6.09
N SER A 48 -15.28 -22.11 4.80
CA SER A 48 -16.32 -22.41 3.82
C SER A 48 -15.76 -23.46 2.88
N LEU A 49 -16.61 -24.37 2.39
CA LEU A 49 -16.22 -25.31 1.32
C LEU A 49 -16.39 -24.70 -0.08
N ASN A 50 -17.02 -23.53 -0.18
CA ASN A 50 -17.20 -22.84 -1.45
C ASN A 50 -15.86 -22.30 -1.96
N GLY A 51 -15.70 -22.19 -3.28
CA GLY A 51 -14.50 -21.64 -3.89
C GLY A 51 -13.22 -22.44 -3.63
N GLY A 52 -13.34 -23.77 -3.44
CA GLY A 52 -12.21 -24.68 -3.27
C GLY A 52 -11.84 -24.98 -1.81
N GLY A 53 -12.49 -24.33 -0.83
CA GLY A 53 -12.34 -24.67 0.58
C GLY A 53 -11.16 -24.02 1.31
N ALA A 54 -10.18 -23.48 0.58
CA ALA A 54 -8.93 -22.98 1.15
C ALA A 54 -9.04 -21.56 1.74
N HIS A 55 -10.01 -20.76 1.30
CA HIS A 55 -10.02 -19.30 1.50
C HIS A 55 -11.20 -18.78 2.32
N GLY A 56 -11.90 -19.68 3.02
CA GLY A 56 -13.05 -19.31 3.85
C GLY A 56 -14.10 -18.53 3.06
N HIS A 57 -14.54 -17.39 3.61
CA HIS A 57 -15.51 -16.50 2.98
C HIS A 57 -14.88 -15.28 2.29
N MET A 58 -13.59 -15.33 1.92
CA MET A 58 -12.85 -14.16 1.41
C MET A 58 -13.47 -13.51 0.15
N ALA A 59 -14.27 -14.26 -0.62
CA ALA A 59 -15.08 -13.74 -1.72
C ALA A 59 -16.11 -12.67 -1.32
N LEU A 60 -16.45 -12.53 -0.03
CA LEU A 60 -17.30 -11.44 0.47
C LEU A 60 -16.61 -10.08 0.49
N THR A 61 -15.30 -10.04 0.29
CA THR A 61 -14.47 -8.84 0.37
C THR A 61 -13.71 -8.57 -0.92
N LEU A 62 -13.76 -9.47 -1.89
CA LEU A 62 -13.00 -9.39 -3.13
C LEU A 62 -13.96 -9.44 -4.33
N THR A 63 -13.60 -8.71 -5.38
CA THR A 63 -14.24 -8.89 -6.69
C THR A 63 -13.95 -10.30 -7.23
N ALA A 64 -14.77 -10.79 -8.14
CA ALA A 64 -14.56 -12.11 -8.77
C ALA A 64 -13.18 -12.22 -9.43
N ALA A 65 -12.69 -11.14 -10.06
CA ALA A 65 -11.36 -11.08 -10.66
C ALA A 65 -10.25 -11.19 -9.60
N ALA A 66 -10.36 -10.44 -8.50
CA ALA A 66 -9.37 -10.51 -7.42
C ALA A 66 -9.37 -11.88 -6.70
N TYR A 67 -10.54 -12.52 -6.57
CA TYR A 67 -10.62 -13.87 -6.00
C TYR A 67 -9.99 -14.93 -6.92
N ALA A 68 -10.06 -14.75 -8.24
CA ALA A 68 -9.46 -15.68 -9.20
C ALA A 68 -7.92 -15.71 -9.14
N GLU A 69 -7.28 -14.65 -8.64
CA GLU A 69 -5.82 -14.64 -8.37
C GLU A 69 -5.43 -15.55 -7.19
N LEU A 70 -6.40 -15.96 -6.36
CA LEU A 70 -6.19 -16.76 -5.15
C LEU A 70 -6.65 -18.21 -5.31
N SER A 71 -7.65 -18.46 -6.16
CA SER A 71 -8.25 -19.78 -6.34
C SER A 71 -8.68 -19.99 -7.79
N ASP A 72 -8.29 -21.13 -8.35
CA ASP A 72 -8.79 -21.61 -9.64
C ASP A 72 -10.27 -22.02 -9.57
N VAL A 73 -10.82 -22.23 -8.37
CA VAL A 73 -12.21 -22.60 -8.16
C VAL A 73 -13.03 -21.36 -7.79
N PRO A 74 -13.97 -20.92 -8.64
CA PRO A 74 -14.76 -19.73 -8.35
C PRO A 74 -15.65 -19.94 -7.12
N PHE A 75 -15.79 -18.88 -6.31
CA PHE A 75 -16.73 -18.89 -5.20
C PHE A 75 -18.16 -18.74 -5.72
N VAL A 76 -18.94 -19.82 -5.65
CA VAL A 76 -20.38 -19.79 -5.98
C VAL A 76 -21.15 -19.21 -4.79
N ILE A 77 -21.89 -18.13 -5.03
CA ILE A 77 -22.74 -17.51 -4.01
C ILE A 77 -23.87 -18.50 -3.63
N PRO A 78 -24.01 -18.86 -2.35
CA PRO A 78 -25.10 -19.74 -1.91
C PRO A 78 -26.48 -19.13 -2.20
N VAL A 79 -27.37 -19.92 -2.80
CA VAL A 79 -28.77 -19.54 -3.02
C VAL A 79 -29.58 -19.93 -1.79
N ALA A 80 -30.50 -19.05 -1.37
CA ALA A 80 -31.44 -19.34 -0.28
C ALA A 80 -32.28 -20.58 -0.64
N PRO A 81 -32.27 -21.66 0.17
CA PRO A 81 -33.16 -22.78 -0.06
C PRO A 81 -34.63 -22.36 0.19
N PRO A 82 -35.62 -23.09 -0.36
CA PRO A 82 -37.02 -22.90 -0.01
C PRO A 82 -37.24 -23.08 1.50
N ALA A 83 -38.38 -22.60 2.03
CA ALA A 83 -38.69 -22.71 3.46
C ALA A 83 -38.79 -24.18 3.92
N ASP A 84 -39.37 -25.03 3.07
CA ASP A 84 -39.54 -26.46 3.32
C ASP A 84 -38.64 -27.29 2.38
N PRO A 85 -38.17 -28.47 2.83
CA PRO A 85 -37.45 -29.40 1.96
C PRO A 85 -38.35 -29.93 0.84
N GLU A 86 -37.75 -30.31 -0.28
CA GLU A 86 -38.49 -30.92 -1.38
C GLU A 86 -39.17 -32.23 -0.92
N PRO A 87 -40.46 -32.44 -1.20
CA PRO A 87 -41.16 -33.66 -0.80
C PRO A 87 -40.53 -34.91 -1.43
N GLY A 88 -40.35 -35.96 -0.63
CA GLY A 88 -39.96 -37.29 -1.12
C GLY A 88 -41.14 -38.26 -1.13
N THR A 89 -41.17 -39.21 -2.06
CA THR A 89 -42.24 -40.23 -2.15
C THR A 89 -41.89 -41.52 -1.38
N THR A 90 -40.62 -41.70 -1.02
CA THR A 90 -40.12 -42.85 -0.25
C THR A 90 -39.33 -42.39 0.97
N GLN A 91 -39.24 -43.23 2.00
CA GLN A 91 -38.51 -42.90 3.22
C GLN A 91 -37.02 -42.55 2.98
N PRO A 92 -36.27 -43.25 2.10
CA PRO A 92 -34.89 -42.87 1.78
C PRO A 92 -34.78 -41.49 1.11
N GLN A 93 -35.69 -41.16 0.17
CA GLN A 93 -35.71 -39.86 -0.49
C GLN A 93 -36.01 -38.71 0.50
N ILE A 94 -37.02 -38.88 1.36
CA ILE A 94 -37.35 -37.89 2.40
C ILE A 94 -36.13 -37.63 3.29
N THR A 95 -35.42 -38.70 3.66
CA THR A 95 -34.22 -38.60 4.52
C THR A 95 -33.10 -37.82 3.83
N GLU A 96 -32.82 -38.10 2.55
CA GLU A 96 -31.77 -37.40 1.79
C GLU A 96 -32.15 -35.95 1.48
N ASN A 97 -33.39 -35.67 1.09
CA ASN A 97 -33.90 -34.32 0.84
C ASN A 97 -33.76 -33.43 2.09
N ASN A 98 -34.14 -33.96 3.26
CA ASN A 98 -33.96 -33.27 4.54
C ASN A 98 -32.49 -32.99 4.85
N ARG A 99 -31.58 -33.95 4.54
CA ARG A 99 -30.14 -33.80 4.76
C ARG A 99 -29.53 -32.71 3.87
N LEU A 100 -29.87 -32.72 2.57
CA LEU A 100 -29.41 -31.72 1.60
C LEU A 100 -29.94 -30.32 1.92
N HIS A 101 -31.24 -30.22 2.22
CA HIS A 101 -31.87 -28.97 2.61
C HIS A 101 -31.20 -28.39 3.86
N LYS A 102 -30.99 -29.20 4.91
CA LYS A 102 -30.31 -28.77 6.14
C LYS A 102 -28.89 -28.25 5.87
N ARG A 103 -28.15 -28.92 4.97
CA ARG A 103 -26.81 -28.45 4.54
C ARG A 103 -26.90 -27.12 3.79
N ALA A 104 -27.86 -26.97 2.87
CA ALA A 104 -28.06 -25.73 2.12
C ALA A 104 -28.43 -24.56 3.03
N VAL A 105 -29.32 -24.78 4.01
CA VAL A 105 -29.69 -23.78 5.03
C VAL A 105 -28.46 -23.34 5.82
N ALA A 106 -27.63 -24.28 6.27
CA ALA A 106 -26.42 -23.96 7.03
C ALA A 106 -25.42 -23.12 6.21
N ILE A 107 -25.15 -23.53 4.96
CA ILE A 107 -24.23 -22.80 4.06
C ILE A 107 -24.74 -21.39 3.77
N HIS A 108 -26.02 -21.26 3.39
CA HIS A 108 -26.61 -19.95 3.09
C HIS A 108 -26.65 -19.05 4.33
N SER A 109 -27.07 -19.57 5.48
CA SER A 109 -27.17 -18.79 6.72
C SER A 109 -25.80 -18.30 7.18
N LEU A 110 -24.76 -19.13 7.09
CA LEU A 110 -23.40 -18.72 7.43
C LEU A 110 -22.88 -17.62 6.50
N TYR A 111 -23.07 -17.77 5.19
CA TYR A 111 -22.69 -16.75 4.20
C TYR A 111 -23.34 -15.40 4.49
N VAL A 112 -24.66 -15.39 4.74
CA VAL A 112 -25.40 -14.17 5.08
C VAL A 112 -24.92 -13.57 6.41
N ALA A 113 -24.69 -14.40 7.43
CA ALA A 113 -24.22 -13.95 8.74
C ALA A 113 -22.83 -13.29 8.66
N VAL A 114 -21.88 -13.90 7.96
CA VAL A 114 -20.53 -13.35 7.77
C VAL A 114 -20.60 -12.04 6.97
N ASN A 115 -21.36 -11.98 5.88
CA ASN A 115 -21.54 -10.75 5.11
C ASN A 115 -22.12 -9.62 5.97
N ASN A 116 -23.14 -9.92 6.78
CA ASN A 116 -23.76 -8.94 7.65
C ASN A 116 -22.80 -8.43 8.74
N ALA A 117 -21.98 -9.32 9.32
CA ALA A 117 -20.98 -8.95 10.31
C ALA A 117 -19.87 -8.06 9.72
N LEU A 118 -19.31 -8.44 8.57
CA LEU A 118 -18.29 -7.65 7.86
C LEU A 118 -18.83 -6.28 7.42
N ARG A 119 -20.05 -6.26 6.85
CA ARG A 119 -20.74 -5.01 6.49
C ARG A 119 -20.92 -4.10 7.69
N ARG A 120 -21.30 -4.67 8.84
CA ARG A 120 -21.51 -3.89 10.07
C ARG A 120 -20.20 -3.26 10.54
N GLN A 121 -19.12 -4.04 10.58
CA GLN A 121 -17.78 -3.53 10.94
C GLN A 121 -17.35 -2.38 10.04
N LEU A 122 -17.59 -2.49 8.73
CA LEU A 122 -17.25 -1.45 7.76
C LEU A 122 -18.09 -0.18 7.95
N LEU A 123 -19.40 -0.32 8.19
CA LEU A 123 -20.28 0.82 8.49
C LEU A 123 -19.96 1.50 9.82
N ASP A 124 -19.42 0.77 10.80
CA ASP A 124 -18.99 1.34 12.08
C ASP A 124 -17.63 2.07 11.96
N ALA A 125 -16.79 1.69 10.99
CA ALA A 125 -15.47 2.27 10.76
C ALA A 125 -15.44 3.46 9.79
N VAL A 126 -16.58 3.75 9.12
CA VAL A 126 -16.71 4.82 8.13
C VAL A 126 -17.88 5.73 8.50
N PRO A 127 -17.65 7.04 8.65
CA PRO A 127 -18.73 8.00 8.80
C PRO A 127 -19.73 7.93 7.65
N ARG A 128 -21.02 7.95 7.98
CA ARG A 128 -22.13 7.77 7.03
C ARG A 128 -22.03 8.67 5.80
N VAL A 129 -21.46 9.87 5.92
CA VAL A 129 -21.31 10.81 4.79
C VAL A 129 -20.58 10.20 3.59
N TYR A 130 -19.65 9.28 3.80
CA TYR A 130 -18.84 8.65 2.73
C TYR A 130 -19.48 7.40 2.12
N VAL A 131 -20.61 6.93 2.65
CA VAL A 131 -21.33 5.72 2.18
C VAL A 131 -22.81 5.96 1.96
N ARG A 132 -23.29 7.19 2.19
CA ARG A 132 -24.70 7.57 2.12
C ARG A 132 -25.31 7.35 0.73
N ASP A 133 -24.51 7.43 -0.33
CA ASP A 133 -24.98 7.24 -1.71
C ASP A 133 -25.50 5.82 -1.98
N LEU A 134 -25.07 4.84 -1.17
CA LEU A 134 -25.54 3.46 -1.25
C LEU A 134 -26.80 3.21 -0.40
N GLU A 135 -27.23 4.18 0.40
CA GLU A 135 -28.30 3.98 1.36
C GLU A 135 -29.69 4.11 0.72
N HIS A 136 -30.52 3.08 0.88
CA HIS A 136 -31.91 3.15 0.44
C HIS A 136 -32.76 3.97 1.43
N PRO A 137 -33.61 4.91 0.97
CA PRO A 137 -34.38 5.78 1.86
C PRO A 137 -35.27 5.06 2.88
N GLN A 138 -35.81 3.89 2.54
CA GLN A 138 -36.70 3.12 3.42
C GLN A 138 -36.03 1.91 4.09
N PHE A 139 -34.95 1.40 3.51
CA PHE A 139 -34.39 0.09 3.91
C PHE A 139 -32.90 0.17 4.25
N ALA A 140 -32.36 1.38 4.36
CA ALA A 140 -30.96 1.68 4.59
C ALA A 140 -30.04 0.79 3.73
N TYR A 141 -29.07 0.11 4.36
CA TYR A 141 -28.09 -0.75 3.69
C TYR A 141 -28.52 -2.21 3.52
N SER A 142 -29.80 -2.55 3.72
CA SER A 142 -30.29 -3.94 3.70
C SER A 142 -29.88 -4.76 2.47
N LYS A 143 -29.88 -4.14 1.28
CA LYS A 143 -29.49 -4.77 -0.01
C LYS A 143 -28.03 -4.56 -0.40
N VAL A 144 -27.27 -3.82 0.40
CA VAL A 144 -25.86 -3.50 0.16
C VAL A 144 -25.01 -4.56 0.86
N THR A 145 -24.10 -5.19 0.13
CA THR A 145 -23.14 -6.16 0.67
C THR A 145 -21.90 -5.46 1.25
N CYS A 146 -21.05 -6.20 1.95
CA CYS A 146 -19.73 -5.69 2.35
C CYS A 146 -18.90 -5.27 1.13
N LEU A 147 -18.92 -6.08 0.07
CA LEU A 147 -18.20 -5.79 -1.17
C LEU A 147 -18.73 -4.54 -1.87
N ASP A 148 -20.04 -4.31 -1.90
CA ASP A 148 -20.61 -3.08 -2.50
C ASP A 148 -20.09 -1.80 -1.82
N LEU A 149 -19.96 -1.83 -0.49
CA LEU A 149 -19.38 -0.72 0.27
C LEU A 149 -17.90 -0.53 -0.05
N LEU A 150 -17.11 -1.61 -0.06
CA LEU A 150 -15.69 -1.56 -0.42
C LEU A 150 -15.50 -1.01 -1.84
N ASP A 151 -16.26 -1.51 -2.81
CA ASP A 151 -16.22 -1.06 -4.19
C ASP A 151 -16.59 0.42 -4.32
N HIS A 152 -17.59 0.90 -3.58
CA HIS A 152 -17.92 2.32 -3.50
C HIS A 152 -16.78 3.16 -2.94
N LEU A 153 -16.17 2.73 -1.82
CA LEU A 153 -15.10 3.48 -1.19
C LEU A 153 -13.83 3.52 -2.05
N TRP A 154 -13.43 2.39 -2.64
CA TRP A 154 -12.29 2.32 -3.55
C TRP A 154 -12.48 3.21 -4.78
N ARG A 155 -13.68 3.18 -5.38
CA ARG A 155 -13.98 3.98 -6.58
C ARG A 155 -13.93 5.49 -6.31
N ASN A 156 -14.38 5.94 -5.15
CA ASN A 156 -14.50 7.37 -4.84
C ASN A 156 -13.28 7.95 -4.11
N PHE A 157 -12.57 7.16 -3.30
CA PHE A 157 -11.51 7.64 -2.41
C PHE A 157 -10.19 6.87 -2.53
N GLY A 158 -10.15 5.79 -3.32
CA GLY A 158 -8.97 4.95 -3.47
C GLY A 158 -7.93 5.47 -4.48
N THR A 159 -8.13 6.65 -5.08
CA THR A 159 -7.14 7.20 -6.02
C THR A 159 -5.98 7.83 -5.26
N ILE A 160 -4.76 7.42 -5.57
CA ILE A 160 -3.54 8.07 -5.07
C ILE A 160 -3.28 9.33 -5.89
N SER A 161 -3.25 10.49 -5.23
CA SER A 161 -2.99 11.77 -5.90
C SER A 161 -1.50 12.05 -6.06
N ALA A 162 -1.16 13.01 -6.93
CA ALA A 162 0.23 13.48 -7.07
C ALA A 162 0.79 14.07 -5.75
N SER A 163 -0.07 14.70 -4.94
CA SER A 163 0.31 15.19 -3.61
C SER A 163 0.64 14.04 -2.66
N ASP A 164 -0.10 12.93 -2.73
CA ASP A 164 0.16 11.74 -1.92
C ASP A 164 1.49 11.08 -2.30
N LEU A 165 1.77 10.97 -3.60
CA LEU A 165 3.06 10.46 -4.10
C LEU A 165 4.24 11.33 -3.63
N LYS A 166 4.08 12.65 -3.66
CA LYS A 166 5.08 13.57 -3.13
C LYS A 166 5.31 13.38 -1.62
N ASN A 167 4.23 13.26 -0.85
CA ASN A 167 4.31 13.00 0.59
C ASN A 167 4.96 11.64 0.88
N ASN A 168 4.70 10.63 0.06
CA ASN A 168 5.32 9.31 0.14
C ASN A 168 6.83 9.34 -0.12
N ILE A 169 7.29 10.15 -1.08
CA ILE A 169 8.73 10.35 -1.28
C ILE A 169 9.34 11.02 -0.04
N GLN A 170 8.66 12.03 0.51
CA GLN A 170 9.11 12.74 1.72
C GLN A 170 9.19 11.84 2.95
N SER A 171 8.25 10.91 3.11
CA SER A 171 8.21 10.03 4.29
C SER A 171 9.45 9.15 4.40
N MET A 172 10.05 8.72 3.28
CA MET A 172 11.29 7.91 3.27
C MET A 172 12.50 8.64 3.88
N TYR A 173 12.49 9.97 3.92
CA TYR A 173 13.54 10.79 4.51
C TYR A 173 13.24 11.24 5.94
N THR A 174 12.16 10.72 6.56
CA THR A 174 11.82 11.07 7.93
C THR A 174 12.92 10.59 8.88
N PRO A 175 13.47 11.47 9.74
CA PRO A 175 14.46 11.06 10.73
C PRO A 175 13.94 9.90 11.59
N TRP A 176 14.75 8.84 11.69
CA TRP A 176 14.42 7.70 12.54
C TRP A 176 14.70 8.00 14.01
N ASN A 177 13.76 7.64 14.89
CA ASN A 177 13.94 7.69 16.33
C ASN A 177 14.65 6.41 16.82
N PRO A 178 15.85 6.49 17.41
CA PRO A 178 16.63 5.31 17.83
C PRO A 178 16.00 4.45 18.94
N ALA A 179 14.92 4.92 19.56
CA ALA A 179 14.10 4.15 20.49
C ALA A 179 13.17 3.16 19.78
N ASP A 180 12.80 3.44 18.53
CA ASP A 180 11.97 2.56 17.71
C ASP A 180 12.81 1.43 17.11
N PRO A 181 12.20 0.26 16.80
CA PRO A 181 12.90 -0.79 16.07
C PRO A 181 13.44 -0.29 14.74
N ILE A 182 14.68 -0.64 14.38
CA ILE A 182 15.30 -0.26 13.11
C ILE A 182 14.53 -0.80 11.90
N GLU A 183 13.74 -1.86 12.10
CA GLU A 183 12.77 -2.40 11.15
C GLU A 183 11.82 -1.34 10.57
N THR A 184 11.48 -0.31 11.35
CA THR A 184 10.57 0.77 10.92
C THR A 184 11.09 1.52 9.69
N ILE A 185 12.40 1.73 9.58
CA ILE A 185 13.03 2.32 8.38
C ILE A 185 12.78 1.40 7.19
N PHE A 186 13.09 0.11 7.33
CA PHE A 186 13.00 -0.81 6.20
C PHE A 186 11.55 -1.07 5.75
N HIS A 187 10.59 -1.05 6.68
CA HIS A 187 9.17 -1.12 6.36
C HIS A 187 8.73 0.14 5.60
N CYS A 188 9.15 1.33 6.06
CA CYS A 188 8.86 2.58 5.37
C CYS A 188 9.33 2.55 3.90
N LEU A 189 10.52 2.01 3.63
CA LEU A 189 11.05 1.91 2.26
C LEU A 189 10.25 0.92 1.41
N THR A 190 9.94 -0.27 1.93
CA THR A 190 9.14 -1.26 1.18
C THR A 190 7.72 -0.77 0.93
N ASP A 191 7.12 -0.11 1.91
CA ASP A 191 5.78 0.44 1.81
C ASP A 191 5.74 1.61 0.82
N ALA A 192 6.77 2.46 0.80
CA ALA A 192 6.86 3.56 -0.15
C ALA A 192 6.97 3.08 -1.60
N ILE A 193 7.78 2.03 -1.86
CA ILE A 193 7.86 1.41 -3.19
C ILE A 193 6.50 0.84 -3.60
N ALA A 194 5.84 0.09 -2.71
CA ALA A 194 4.53 -0.49 -3.00
C ALA A 194 3.46 0.58 -3.25
N TYR A 195 3.42 1.63 -2.43
CA TYR A 195 2.49 2.75 -2.55
C TYR A 195 2.67 3.50 -3.88
N SER A 196 3.93 3.76 -4.25
CA SER A 196 4.26 4.44 -5.51
C SER A 196 3.90 3.60 -6.75
N THR A 197 4.07 2.27 -6.67
CA THR A 197 3.63 1.33 -7.72
C THR A 197 2.11 1.34 -7.88
N ALA A 198 1.36 1.33 -6.78
CA ALA A 198 -0.10 1.45 -6.81
C ALA A 198 -0.55 2.80 -7.41
N GLY A 199 0.19 3.87 -7.13
CA GLY A 199 -0.04 5.20 -7.71
C GLY A 199 0.47 5.36 -9.15
N ARG A 200 1.01 4.30 -9.77
CA ARG A 200 1.56 4.28 -11.13
C ARG A 200 2.74 5.23 -11.36
N ASP A 201 3.48 5.55 -10.32
CA ASP A 201 4.72 6.32 -10.36
C ASP A 201 5.80 5.62 -9.52
N PRO A 202 6.28 4.45 -9.95
CA PRO A 202 7.09 3.58 -9.10
C PRO A 202 8.44 4.20 -8.74
N ILE A 203 8.74 4.23 -7.43
CA ILE A 203 10.05 4.52 -6.88
C ILE A 203 10.98 3.33 -7.15
N SER A 204 12.16 3.60 -7.71
CA SER A 204 13.16 2.55 -7.93
C SER A 204 13.77 2.06 -6.61
N GLU A 205 14.20 0.80 -6.58
CA GLU A 205 14.89 0.26 -5.39
C GLU A 205 16.12 1.11 -5.03
N ALA A 206 16.90 1.54 -6.03
CA ALA A 206 18.06 2.40 -5.83
C ALA A 206 17.70 3.72 -5.12
N ALA A 207 16.60 4.38 -5.52
CA ALA A 207 16.16 5.62 -4.88
C ALA A 207 15.74 5.39 -3.41
N ALA A 208 15.01 4.31 -3.14
CA ALA A 208 14.63 3.94 -1.78
C ALA A 208 15.84 3.58 -0.91
N VAL A 209 16.83 2.86 -1.46
CA VAL A 209 18.09 2.55 -0.78
C VAL A 209 18.86 3.82 -0.42
N CYS A 210 18.96 4.79 -1.34
CA CYS A 210 19.58 6.08 -1.06
C CYS A 210 18.88 6.80 0.10
N ALA A 211 17.54 6.90 0.06
CA ALA A 211 16.78 7.54 1.13
C ALA A 211 16.98 6.86 2.49
N GLY A 212 16.94 5.51 2.51
CA GLY A 212 17.19 4.73 3.71
C GLY A 212 18.59 4.91 4.28
N TYR A 213 19.61 4.92 3.40
CA TYR A 213 20.98 5.20 3.80
C TYR A 213 21.14 6.60 4.38
N ASP A 214 20.55 7.62 3.74
CA ASP A 214 20.61 9.01 4.22
C ASP A 214 20.04 9.14 5.64
N VAL A 215 18.91 8.49 5.93
CA VAL A 215 18.31 8.44 7.28
C VAL A 215 19.24 7.77 8.29
N LEU A 216 19.85 6.64 7.91
CA LEU A 216 20.78 5.89 8.76
C LEU A 216 22.09 6.67 9.01
N GLU A 217 22.63 7.34 8.01
CA GLU A 217 23.83 8.16 8.11
C GLU A 217 23.58 9.40 8.98
N HIS A 218 22.47 10.12 8.75
CA HIS A 218 22.11 11.30 9.54
C HIS A 218 21.84 10.99 11.01
N SER A 219 21.48 9.75 11.35
CA SER A 219 21.39 9.34 12.76
C SER A 219 22.72 9.47 13.50
N GLY A 220 23.86 9.38 12.80
CA GLY A 220 25.21 9.40 13.37
C GLY A 220 25.57 8.17 14.21
N LEU A 221 24.69 7.17 14.29
CA LEU A 221 24.83 6.03 15.22
C LEU A 221 25.64 4.86 14.67
N PHE A 222 25.91 4.85 13.36
CA PHE A 222 26.47 3.68 12.67
C PHE A 222 27.74 3.98 11.85
N PRO A 223 28.76 4.66 12.39
CA PRO A 223 29.92 5.11 11.60
C PRO A 223 30.62 3.96 10.85
N ARG A 224 30.84 2.82 11.52
CA ARG A 224 31.49 1.64 10.90
C ARG A 224 30.65 0.98 9.81
N ALA A 225 29.33 0.91 10.01
CA ALA A 225 28.43 0.35 9.00
C ALA A 225 28.33 1.29 7.79
N CYS A 226 28.31 2.61 8.02
CA CYS A 226 28.31 3.61 6.95
C CYS A 226 29.62 3.56 6.14
N GLU A 227 30.77 3.37 6.78
CA GLU A 227 32.04 3.14 6.08
C GLU A 227 31.99 1.86 5.25
N THR A 228 31.57 0.74 5.86
CA THR A 228 31.43 -0.55 5.17
C THR A 228 30.54 -0.42 3.92
N TRP A 229 29.38 0.24 4.06
CA TRP A 229 28.45 0.48 2.96
C TRP A 229 29.07 1.28 1.82
N ARG A 230 29.74 2.40 2.12
CA ARG A 230 30.36 3.29 1.10
C ARG A 230 31.53 2.63 0.36
N THR A 231 32.24 1.72 1.02
CA THR A 231 33.37 0.99 0.42
C THR A 231 32.98 -0.28 -0.34
N ALA A 232 31.72 -0.73 -0.20
CA ALA A 232 31.23 -1.91 -0.89
C ALA A 232 31.03 -1.63 -2.39
N SER A 233 31.00 -2.70 -3.21
CA SER A 233 30.71 -2.58 -4.64
C SER A 233 29.31 -1.97 -4.86
N PRO A 234 29.12 -1.03 -5.81
CA PRO A 234 27.81 -0.45 -6.12
C PRO A 234 26.72 -1.50 -6.41
N ASP A 235 27.09 -2.63 -7.02
CA ASP A 235 26.15 -3.73 -7.33
C ASP A 235 25.57 -4.39 -6.06
N THR A 236 26.17 -4.14 -4.90
CA THR A 236 25.70 -4.66 -3.60
C THR A 236 24.78 -3.69 -2.88
N HIS A 237 24.54 -2.49 -3.40
CA HIS A 237 23.66 -1.47 -2.79
C HIS A 237 22.18 -1.79 -3.04
N THR A 238 21.72 -2.90 -2.48
CA THR A 238 20.34 -3.38 -2.56
C THR A 238 19.62 -3.19 -1.22
N LEU A 239 18.28 -3.19 -1.23
CA LEU A 239 17.50 -3.05 -0.01
C LEU A 239 17.74 -4.22 0.97
N ALA A 240 17.96 -5.41 0.43
CA ALA A 240 18.28 -6.62 1.20
C ALA A 240 19.62 -6.49 1.95
N ASN A 241 20.65 -5.96 1.28
CA ASN A 241 21.97 -5.77 1.89
C ASN A 241 21.97 -4.61 2.88
N LEU A 242 21.27 -3.51 2.59
CA LEU A 242 21.09 -2.40 3.51
C LEU A 242 20.47 -2.89 4.82
N ARG A 243 19.37 -3.66 4.71
CA ARG A 243 18.70 -4.28 5.87
C ARG A 243 19.65 -5.17 6.66
N THR A 244 20.39 -6.05 5.98
CA THR A 244 21.27 -7.02 6.63
C THR A 244 22.38 -6.32 7.42
N LEU A 245 23.09 -5.38 6.79
CA LEU A 245 24.20 -4.67 7.40
C LEU A 245 23.76 -3.86 8.63
N PHE A 246 22.73 -3.05 8.49
CA PHE A 246 22.33 -2.11 9.55
C PHE A 246 21.58 -2.79 10.70
N LYS A 247 20.91 -3.94 10.48
CA LYS A 247 20.38 -4.76 11.60
C LYS A 247 21.49 -5.32 12.49
N VAL A 248 22.60 -5.76 11.89
CA VAL A 248 23.77 -6.20 12.66
C VAL A 248 24.37 -5.03 13.44
N ALA A 249 24.49 -3.87 12.80
CA ALA A 249 25.00 -2.65 13.44
C ALA A 249 24.12 -2.17 14.60
N ASP A 250 22.79 -2.21 14.48
CA ASP A 250 21.87 -1.84 15.57
C ASP A 250 21.91 -2.83 16.74
N THR A 251 22.09 -4.12 16.45
CA THR A 251 22.30 -5.14 17.47
C THR A 251 23.57 -4.85 18.27
N ASP A 252 24.67 -4.52 17.60
CA ASP A 252 25.93 -4.15 18.25
C ASP A 252 25.79 -2.86 19.08
N ARG A 253 25.19 -1.80 18.50
CA ARG A 253 24.90 -0.53 19.18
C ARG A 253 24.17 -0.76 20.50
N LYS A 254 23.09 -1.56 20.50
CA LYS A 254 22.30 -1.89 21.71
C LYS A 254 23.14 -2.61 22.78
N ARG A 255 24.06 -3.49 22.37
CA ARG A 255 24.99 -4.17 23.29
C ARG A 255 25.97 -3.19 23.92
N THR A 256 26.63 -2.34 23.12
CA THR A 256 27.63 -1.39 23.60
C THR A 256 27.05 -0.33 24.51
N VAL A 257 25.83 0.18 24.23
CA VAL A 257 25.12 1.10 25.15
C VAL A 257 24.88 0.45 26.51
N THR A 258 24.51 -0.82 26.53
CA THR A 258 24.28 -1.59 27.78
C THR A 258 25.60 -1.83 28.54
N THR A 259 26.69 -2.13 27.84
CA THR A 259 28.03 -2.27 28.44
C THR A 259 28.56 -0.94 28.98
N GLY A 260 28.30 0.16 28.27
CA GLY A 260 28.62 1.52 28.74
C GLY A 260 27.90 1.85 30.04
N ALA A 261 26.60 1.58 30.13
CA ALA A 261 25.81 1.79 31.36
C ALA A 261 26.34 0.99 32.57
N LEU A 262 26.83 -0.24 32.35
CA LEU A 262 27.50 -1.04 33.40
C LEU A 262 28.89 -0.48 33.76
N GLY A 263 29.60 0.13 32.80
CA GLY A 263 30.86 0.85 33.05
C GLY A 263 30.67 2.14 33.85
N TYR A 264 29.58 2.88 33.62
CA TYR A 264 29.24 4.10 34.35
C TYR A 264 28.82 3.85 35.81
N ALA A 265 28.29 2.66 36.14
CA ALA A 265 28.02 2.27 37.53
C ALA A 265 29.30 2.12 38.37
N ASN A 266 30.44 1.83 37.73
CA ASN A 266 31.75 1.72 38.40
C ASN A 266 32.58 3.02 38.34
N ALA A 267 32.10 4.06 37.62
CA ALA A 267 32.86 5.29 37.36
C ALA A 267 32.32 6.53 38.07
N LEU A 268 31.26 6.43 38.88
CA LEU A 268 30.76 7.54 39.71
C LEU A 268 31.67 7.79 40.92
N SER A 269 32.82 8.40 40.65
CA SER A 269 33.64 9.15 41.61
C SER A 269 34.44 10.23 40.87
N ALA A 270 33.74 11.20 40.26
CA ALA A 270 34.19 12.58 40.05
C ALA A 270 33.09 13.41 39.35
N PRO A 271 32.89 14.72 39.67
CA PRO A 271 31.79 15.51 39.14
C PRO A 271 32.15 16.40 37.93
N SER A 272 31.10 16.66 37.13
CA SER A 272 30.85 17.80 36.21
C SER A 272 31.73 17.97 34.96
N SER A 273 31.27 18.50 33.82
CA SER A 273 29.99 19.11 33.39
C SER A 273 30.07 19.43 31.89
N ALA A 274 29.00 19.22 31.11
CA ALA A 274 28.64 20.03 29.93
C ALA A 274 27.23 19.63 29.39
N PRO A 275 26.40 20.58 28.94
CA PRO A 275 25.09 20.28 28.34
C PRO A 275 25.23 20.00 26.82
N PRO A 276 24.40 19.12 26.22
CA PRO A 276 24.34 19.00 24.77
C PRO A 276 23.42 20.08 24.20
N SER A 277 23.90 20.79 23.17
CA SER A 277 23.07 21.63 22.31
C SER A 277 22.43 20.75 21.24
N ILE A 278 21.10 20.67 21.24
CA ILE A 278 20.32 20.02 20.19
C ILE A 278 20.07 21.06 19.11
N VAL A 279 20.72 20.90 17.95
CA VAL A 279 20.30 21.54 16.70
C VAL A 279 19.54 20.50 15.89
N SER A 280 18.23 20.72 15.74
CA SER A 280 17.41 19.97 14.77
C SER A 280 17.72 20.49 13.38
N ASP A 281 18.64 19.85 12.67
CA ASP A 281 18.75 20.00 11.23
C ASP A 281 17.70 19.10 10.57
N THR A 282 16.71 19.73 9.93
CA THR A 282 15.70 19.03 9.14
C THR A 282 16.36 18.43 7.91
N LEU A 283 16.25 17.11 7.73
CA LEU A 283 16.55 16.40 6.48
C LEU A 283 15.75 17.04 5.34
N SER A 284 16.39 17.96 4.61
CA SER A 284 15.84 18.54 3.39
C SER A 284 16.10 17.57 2.26
N LEU A 285 15.05 17.25 1.49
CA LEU A 285 15.13 16.37 0.32
C LEU A 285 16.36 16.73 -0.53
N PRO A 286 17.25 15.77 -0.86
CA PRO A 286 18.28 16.03 -1.86
C PRO A 286 17.58 16.38 -3.18
N PHE A 287 18.06 17.43 -3.86
CA PHE A 287 17.49 17.96 -5.12
C PHE A 287 17.31 16.88 -6.21
N SER A 288 18.07 15.78 -6.10
CA SER A 288 17.99 14.59 -6.96
C SER A 288 16.71 13.75 -6.79
N ALA A 289 15.98 13.87 -5.67
CA ALA A 289 14.72 13.13 -5.44
C ALA A 289 13.51 13.71 -6.22
N LEU A 290 13.66 14.90 -6.84
CA LEU A 290 12.64 15.50 -7.70
C LEU A 290 12.74 15.08 -9.18
N SER A 291 13.74 14.31 -9.59
CA SER A 291 13.79 13.77 -10.96
C SER A 291 12.88 12.56 -11.07
N VAL A 292 11.57 12.81 -11.19
CA VAL A 292 10.63 11.86 -11.78
C VAL A 292 11.17 11.52 -13.17
N SER A 293 11.56 10.26 -13.36
CA SER A 293 11.76 9.70 -14.69
C SER A 293 10.42 9.64 -15.40
N HIS A 294 9.99 10.76 -15.97
CA HIS A 294 9.02 10.72 -17.05
C HIS A 294 9.68 9.96 -18.19
N SER A 295 9.36 8.68 -18.30
CA SER A 295 9.48 7.92 -19.54
C SER A 295 8.49 8.50 -20.56
N SER A 296 8.73 9.73 -20.99
CA SER A 296 8.36 10.16 -22.32
C SER A 296 9.55 9.79 -23.18
N ALA A 297 9.33 8.95 -24.19
CA ALA A 297 10.23 8.84 -25.31
C ALA A 297 10.32 10.22 -26.01
N ALA A 298 11.09 11.13 -25.43
CA ALA A 298 11.39 12.42 -25.98
C ALA A 298 12.62 12.21 -26.85
N THR A 299 12.39 11.91 -28.13
CA THR A 299 13.40 12.16 -29.15
C THR A 299 13.91 13.59 -28.94
N THR A 300 15.20 13.71 -28.68
CA THR A 300 15.94 14.98 -28.67
C THR A 300 16.10 15.47 -30.11
N GLU A 301 15.00 15.63 -30.84
CA GLU A 301 15.01 16.25 -32.16
C GLU A 301 15.26 17.75 -31.99
N LYS A 302 16.52 18.14 -32.14
CA LYS A 302 16.93 19.53 -32.34
C LYS A 302 16.36 19.99 -33.70
N THR A 303 15.81 21.19 -33.74
CA THR A 303 15.34 21.82 -34.98
C THR A 303 16.46 22.62 -35.61
N TYR A 304 16.42 22.85 -36.92
CA TYR A 304 17.48 23.55 -37.65
C TYR A 304 16.94 24.80 -38.36
N CYS A 305 17.75 25.85 -38.35
CA CYS A 305 17.52 27.13 -39.01
C CYS A 305 18.77 27.52 -39.80
N TRP A 306 18.64 28.00 -41.03
CA TRP A 306 19.79 28.37 -41.87
C TRP A 306 20.63 29.48 -41.25
N THR A 307 19.99 30.52 -40.69
CA THR A 307 20.69 31.63 -40.04
C THR A 307 21.33 31.26 -38.70
N HIS A 308 20.67 30.42 -37.89
CA HIS A 308 21.05 30.19 -36.48
C HIS A 308 21.54 28.77 -36.16
N GLY A 309 21.57 27.87 -37.15
CA GLY A 309 21.94 26.47 -36.97
C GLY A 309 20.93 25.67 -36.14
N SER A 310 21.42 24.65 -35.45
CA SER A 310 20.61 23.73 -34.65
C SER A 310 20.18 24.36 -33.33
N SER A 311 18.88 24.37 -33.07
CA SER A 311 18.24 24.94 -31.89
C SER A 311 17.54 23.87 -31.05
N ASN A 312 17.63 24.03 -29.72
CA ASN A 312 16.86 23.24 -28.76
C ASN A 312 15.39 23.71 -28.66
N ASN A 313 15.04 24.85 -29.26
CA ASN A 313 13.66 25.34 -29.31
C ASN A 313 12.92 24.67 -30.48
N ARG A 314 12.04 23.71 -30.19
CA ARG A 314 11.25 22.96 -31.19
C ARG A 314 10.39 23.81 -32.14
N ARG A 315 10.15 25.08 -31.81
CA ARG A 315 9.39 26.00 -32.66
C ARG A 315 10.28 26.85 -33.58
N HIS A 316 11.60 26.71 -33.50
CA HIS A 316 12.56 27.50 -34.26
C HIS A 316 13.14 26.69 -35.43
N THR A 317 12.48 26.74 -36.57
CA THR A 317 12.94 26.20 -37.85
C THR A 317 13.33 27.33 -38.78
N SER A 318 13.95 27.01 -39.92
CA SER A 318 14.26 28.02 -40.94
C SER A 318 13.00 28.76 -41.42
N ALA A 319 11.86 28.06 -41.53
CA ALA A 319 10.58 28.64 -41.91
C ALA A 319 9.99 29.60 -40.86
N THR A 320 10.23 29.35 -39.57
CA THR A 320 9.68 30.16 -38.47
C THR A 320 10.67 31.20 -37.93
N CYS A 321 11.83 31.35 -38.57
CA CYS A 321 12.86 32.31 -38.17
C CYS A 321 12.39 33.76 -38.41
N LYS A 322 12.33 34.55 -37.34
CA LYS A 322 11.97 35.98 -37.40
C LYS A 322 13.15 36.90 -37.72
N ASN A 323 14.38 36.46 -37.42
CA ASN A 323 15.60 37.25 -37.58
C ASN A 323 16.49 36.61 -38.66
N LYS A 324 16.16 36.85 -39.92
CA LYS A 324 16.82 36.22 -41.06
C LYS A 324 18.08 36.99 -41.47
N ALA A 325 19.22 36.31 -41.62
CA ALA A 325 20.41 36.89 -42.23
C ALA A 325 20.20 37.07 -43.75
N PRO A 326 20.95 37.98 -44.41
CA PRO A 326 20.93 38.11 -45.86
C PRO A 326 21.21 36.76 -46.54
N GLY A 327 20.29 36.30 -47.41
CA GLY A 327 20.39 35.01 -48.09
C GLY A 327 19.74 33.81 -47.37
N HIS A 328 19.04 34.03 -46.24
CA HIS A 328 18.37 32.98 -45.49
C HIS A 328 17.35 32.19 -46.33
N ARG A 329 17.39 30.86 -46.20
CA ARG A 329 16.50 29.91 -46.89
C ARG A 329 15.44 29.35 -45.95
N ASP A 330 14.17 29.61 -46.25
CA ASP A 330 13.06 29.22 -45.38
C ASP A 330 12.75 27.72 -45.36
N ASP A 331 13.20 26.99 -46.38
CA ASP A 331 13.03 25.54 -46.54
C ASP A 331 14.24 24.72 -46.01
N ALA A 332 15.28 25.37 -45.48
CA ALA A 332 16.46 24.69 -44.99
C ALA A 332 16.14 23.78 -43.78
N THR A 333 16.75 22.59 -43.77
CA THR A 333 16.59 21.60 -42.70
C THR A 333 17.95 21.05 -42.28
N ALA A 334 18.01 20.31 -41.17
CA ALA A 334 19.27 19.69 -40.72
C ALA A 334 19.88 18.74 -41.77
N ALA A 335 19.04 18.17 -42.64
CA ALA A 335 19.45 17.28 -43.72
C ALA A 335 19.79 18.03 -45.04
N ASN A 336 19.43 19.32 -45.15
CA ASN A 336 19.72 20.16 -46.31
C ASN A 336 20.09 21.59 -45.85
N PRO A 337 21.33 21.81 -45.40
CA PRO A 337 21.77 23.09 -44.83
C PRO A 337 22.24 24.12 -45.89
N LEU A 338 22.27 23.76 -47.18
CA LEU A 338 22.75 24.61 -48.26
C LEU A 338 21.69 25.62 -48.70
#